data_AF-A0A948ERM4-F1
#
_entry.id   AF-A0A948ERM4-F1
#
_cell.length_a   1.000
_cell.length_b   1.000
_cell.length_c   1.000
_cell.angle_alpha   90.00
_cell.angle_beta   90.00
_cell.angle_gamma   90.00
#
_symmetry.space_group_name_H-M   'P 1'
#
loop_
_entity.id
_entity.type
_entity.pdbx_description
1 polymer ?
#
loop_
_entity_poly.entity_id
_entity_poly.type
_entity_poly.pdbx_seq_one_letter_code
_entity_poly.pdbx_strand_id
1 'polypeptide(L)' 'MQQPTEDDLALPYHEVFQTCEIYIDHNPDRWRGGYVWVVGQNNSELETGLCFEVRDAVHSAKAHIMNNLELNSW' A
#
# COMPACT_ATOMS: atom_id res chain seq x y z
N MET A 1 -19.92 7.87 12.93
CA MET A 1 -19.52 7.62 11.54
C MET A 1 -18.59 6.42 11.61
N GLN A 2 -19.00 5.26 11.09
CA GLN A 2 -18.14 4.08 11.10
C GLN A 2 -17.11 4.27 9.98
N GLN A 3 -15.82 4.18 10.29
CA GLN A 3 -14.79 4.14 9.27
C GLN A 3 -15.04 2.89 8.41
N PRO A 4 -14.97 2.98 7.07
CA PRO A 4 -15.16 1.83 6.20
C PRO A 4 -14.19 0.72 6.62
N THR A 5 -14.73 -0.49 6.77
CA THR A 5 -13.95 -1.71 7.04
C THR A 5 -13.02 -1.97 5.86
N GLU A 6 -11.78 -2.42 6.13
CA GLU A 6 -10.72 -2.60 5.13
C GLU A 6 -11.08 -3.60 4.01
N ASP A 7 -12.11 -4.44 4.23
CA ASP A 7 -12.71 -5.34 3.25
C ASP A 7 -13.56 -4.62 2.18
N ASP A 8 -14.02 -3.39 2.43
CA ASP A 8 -14.83 -2.59 1.50
C ASP A 8 -14.01 -1.53 0.75
N LEU A 9 -12.67 -1.65 0.75
CA LEU A 9 -11.81 -0.69 0.06
C LEU A 9 -12.04 -0.77 -1.45
N ALA A 10 -12.62 0.30 -1.99
CA ALA A 10 -12.80 0.46 -3.43
C ALA A 10 -11.43 0.58 -4.11
N LEU A 11 -11.25 -0.19 -5.18
CA LEU A 11 -10.06 -0.13 -6.04
C LEU A 11 -10.32 0.78 -7.25
N PRO A 12 -9.31 1.51 -7.73
CA PRO A 12 -7.96 1.62 -7.15
C PRO A 12 -7.99 2.36 -5.81
N TYR A 13 -7.21 1.86 -4.85
CA TYR A 13 -7.07 2.47 -3.54
C TYR A 13 -5.86 3.39 -3.51
N HIS A 14 -6.03 4.57 -2.93
CA HIS A 14 -4.95 5.53 -2.75
C HIS A 14 -5.12 6.23 -1.40
N GLU A 15 -4.04 6.29 -0.62
CA GLU A 15 -3.97 7.10 0.58
C GLU A 15 -2.58 7.73 0.75
N VAL A 16 -2.54 8.87 1.44
CA VAL A 16 -1.28 9.47 1.89
C VAL A 16 -1.08 9.07 3.35
N PHE A 17 0.00 8.35 3.64
CA PHE A 17 0.35 7.94 4.98
C PHE A 17 1.69 8.58 5.39
N GLN A 18 1.64 9.44 6.41
CA GLN A 18 2.76 10.31 6.82
C GLN A 18 3.23 11.23 5.70
N THR A 19 4.32 10.88 5.02
CA THR A 19 4.88 11.64 3.88
C THR A 19 4.98 10.79 2.62
N CYS A 20 4.44 9.56 2.66
CA CYS A 20 4.47 8.60 1.57
C CYS A 20 3.06 8.45 0.98
N GLU A 21 2.99 8.19 -0.31
CA GLU A 21 1.77 7.84 -1.03
C GLU A 21 1.70 6.32 -1.17
N ILE A 22 0.56 5.73 -0.84
CA ILE A 22 0.29 4.31 -1.02
C ILE A 22 -0.74 4.18 -2.13
N TYR A 23 -0.40 3.42 -3.16
CA TYR A 23 -1.30 3.07 -4.26
C TYR A 23 -1.50 1.56 -4.30
N ILE A 24 -2.75 1.11 -4.42
CA ILE A 24 -3.08 -0.31 -4.54
C ILE A 24 -4.06 -0.50 -5.68
N ASP A 25 -3.75 -1.44 -6.57
CA ASP A 25 -4.60 -1.79 -7.70
C ASP A 25 -4.60 -3.32 -7.93
N HIS A 26 -5.50 -3.78 -8.78
CA HIS A 26 -5.50 -5.14 -9.28
C HIS A 26 -4.16 -5.46 -9.96
N ASN A 27 -3.63 -6.65 -9.70
CA ASN A 27 -2.43 -7.10 -10.39
C ASN A 27 -2.69 -7.14 -11.91
N PRO A 28 -1.91 -6.42 -12.73
CA PRO A 28 -2.07 -6.43 -14.18
C PRO A 28 -1.73 -7.79 -14.80
N ASP A 29 -1.03 -8.67 -14.08
CA ASP A 29 -0.78 -10.05 -14.51
C ASP A 29 -2.06 -10.89 -14.45
N ARG A 30 -2.67 -11.11 -15.62
CA ARG A 30 -3.89 -11.92 -15.78
C ARG A 30 -3.78 -13.38 -15.32
N TRP A 31 -2.57 -13.91 -15.11
CA TRP A 31 -2.33 -15.27 -14.63
C TRP A 31 -2.06 -15.33 -13.13
N ARG A 32 -1.70 -14.20 -12.53
CA ARG A 32 -1.46 -14.06 -11.10
C ARG A 32 -2.51 -13.14 -10.52
N GLY A 33 -3.54 -13.72 -9.90
CA GLY A 33 -4.51 -12.93 -9.14
C GLY A 33 -3.86 -12.14 -8.00
N GLY A 34 -4.68 -11.34 -7.32
CA GLY A 34 -4.25 -10.48 -6.21
C GLY A 34 -4.10 -9.02 -6.61
N TYR A 35 -3.35 -8.29 -5.79
CA TYR A 35 -3.25 -6.85 -5.79
C TYR A 35 -1.79 -6.42 -5.70
N VAL A 36 -1.44 -5.40 -6.47
CA VAL A 36 -0.14 -4.73 -6.40
C VAL A 36 -0.31 -3.54 -5.48
N TRP A 37 0.60 -3.38 -4.53
CA TRP A 37 0.75 -2.15 -3.77
C TRP A 37 2.08 -1.48 -4.10
N VAL A 38 2.08 -0.16 -4.09
CA VAL A 38 3.23 0.68 -4.36
C VAL A 38 3.29 1.75 -3.29
N VAL A 39 4.47 1.94 -2.69
CA VAL A 39 4.77 3.06 -1.81
C VAL A 39 5.67 4.03 -2.56
N GLY A 40 5.22 5.27 -2.72
CA GLY A 40 5.98 6.36 -3.29
C GLY A 40 6.28 7.46 -2.28
N GLN A 41 7.36 8.20 -2.48
CA GLN A 41 7.63 9.44 -1.76
C GLN A 41 8.35 10.40 -2.70
N ASN A 42 7.93 11.68 -2.71
CA ASN A 42 8.56 12.74 -3.49
C ASN A 42 8.79 12.34 -4.98
N ASN A 43 7.75 11.78 -5.61
CA ASN A 43 7.77 11.36 -7.00
C ASN A 43 8.77 10.23 -7.33
N SER A 44 9.21 9.47 -6.32
CA SER A 44 10.05 8.28 -6.45
C SER A 44 9.33 7.07 -5.84
N GLU A 45 9.37 5.92 -6.53
CA GLU A 45 8.93 4.65 -5.98
C GLU A 45 9.96 4.16 -4.94
N LEU A 46 9.49 3.87 -3.73
CA LEU A 46 10.32 3.35 -2.65
C LEU A 46 10.26 1.83 -2.58
N GLU A 47 9.05 1.28 -2.70
CA GLU A 47 8.81 -0.16 -2.58
C GLU A 47 7.54 -0.56 -3.31
N THR A 48 7.52 -1.81 -3.79
CA THR A 48 6.35 -2.42 -4.42
C THR A 48 6.21 -3.88 -4.01
N GLY A 49 4.97 -4.36 -3.92
CA GLY A 49 4.71 -5.73 -3.54
C GLY A 49 3.40 -6.28 -4.07
N LEU A 50 3.23 -7.59 -3.87
CA LEU A 50 2.05 -8.34 -4.28
C LEU A 50 1.42 -9.01 -3.06
N CYS A 51 0.12 -8.83 -2.90
CA CYS A 51 -0.67 -9.50 -1.87
C CYS A 51 -1.95 -10.07 -2.48
N PHE A 52 -2.51 -11.12 -1.87
CA PHE A 52 -3.76 -11.71 -2.33
C PHE A 52 -5.01 -11.00 -1.77
N GLU A 53 -4.87 -10.18 -0.74
CA GLU A 53 -5.93 -9.36 -0.14
C GLU A 53 -5.54 -7.88 -0.13
N VAL A 54 -6.51 -6.98 -0.35
CA VAL A 54 -6.29 -5.52 -0.30
C VAL A 54 -5.84 -5.08 1.10
N ARG A 55 -6.42 -5.66 2.14
CA ARG A 55 -6.02 -5.39 3.53
C ARG A 55 -4.55 -5.71 3.79
N ASP A 56 -4.08 -6.86 3.31
CA ASP A 56 -2.68 -7.27 3.46
C ASP A 56 -1.75 -6.33 2.69
N ALA A 57 -2.20 -5.85 1.53
CA ALA A 57 -1.48 -4.86 0.74
C ALA A 57 -1.32 -3.53 1.50
N VAL A 58 -2.40 -3.01 2.11
CA VAL A 58 -2.37 -1.81 2.96
C VAL A 58 -1.45 -2.00 4.17
N HIS A 59 -1.60 -3.13 4.89
CA HIS A 59 -0.76 -3.42 6.05
C HIS A 59 0.71 -3.53 5.67
N SER A 60 1.03 -4.19 4.56
CA SER A 60 2.42 -4.34 4.10
C SER A 60 3.03 -3.00 3.73
N ALA A 61 2.30 -2.16 3.00
CA ALA A 61 2.73 -0.81 2.65
C ALA A 61 2.99 0.05 3.90
N LYS A 62 2.05 0.07 4.86
CA LYS A 62 2.19 0.82 6.11
C LYS A 62 3.33 0.29 6.99
N ALA A 63 3.46 -1.02 7.11
CA ALA A 63 4.56 -1.63 7.85
C ALA A 63 5.92 -1.30 7.24
N HIS A 64 6.02 -1.26 5.91
CA HIS A 64 7.24 -0.83 5.22
C HIS A 64 7.56 0.64 5.51
N ILE A 65 6.56 1.53 5.46
CA ILE A 65 6.73 2.96 5.78
C ILE A 65 7.19 3.12 7.23
N MET A 66 6.54 2.46 8.19
CA MET A 66 6.92 2.52 9.61
C MET A 66 8.35 1.99 9.82
N ASN A 67 8.66 0.79 9.33
CA ASN A 67 9.97 0.19 9.56
C ASN A 67 11.12 0.99 8.92
N ASN A 68 10.92 1.58 7.74
CA ASN A 68 12.00 2.31 7.04
C ASN A 68 12.13 3.78 7.46
N LEU A 69 11.05 4.43 7.93
CA LEU A 69 11.15 5.81 8.45
C LEU A 69 11.65 5.86 9.90
N GLU A 70 11.39 4.84 10.73
CA GLU A 70 11.91 4.78 12.11
C GLU A 70 13.44 4.56 12.14
N LEU A 71 14.02 3.91 11.12
CA LEU A 71 15.46 3.60 11.06
C LEU A 71 16.35 4.81 10.72
N ASN A 72 15.79 5.89 10.16
CA ASN A 72 16.56 7.09 9.78
C ASN A 72 16.49 8.22 10.84
N SER A 73 16.00 7.93 12.05
CA SER A 73 15.79 8.93 13.11
C SER A 73 16.89 8.96 14.20
N TRP A 74 18.10 8.44 13.93
CA TRP A 74 19.24 8.46 14.87
C TRP A 74 20.51 9.08 14.28
#